data_AF-A0A7Y4SIQ8-F1
#
_entry.id   AF-A0A7Y4SIQ8-F1
#
_cell.length_a   1.000
_cell.length_b   1.000
_cell.length_c   1.000
_cell.angle_alpha   90.00
_cell.angle_beta   90.00
_cell.angle_gamma   90.00
#
_symmetry.space_group_name_H-M   'P 1'
#
loop_
_entity.id
_entity.type
_entity.pdbx_description
1 polymer ?
#
loop_
_entity_poly.entity_id
_entity_poly.type
_entity_poly.pdbx_seq_one_letter_code
_entity_poly.pdbx_strand_id
1 'polypeptide(L)'
;MRRRHLYVLIFALPAFLLSLIGGAMLLGAATGVLWLFVFGDNPWPSAANTLLTTTFIIGTLALWLAQLAIAYAIGKTQERRPSLNRTHVAASVGATIALAGLIAVRVLGIGSAAARTDTMICADHCLARGFSASGMAPRDSGDHTCTCYDAQGQESVSVPIER
;
A
#
# COMPACT_ATOMS: atom_id res chain seq x y z
N MET A 1 -37.36 -1.11 -3.76
CA MET A 1 -36.37 -0.33 -2.97
C MET A 1 -36.51 1.15 -3.26
N ARG A 2 -36.36 2.04 -2.26
CA ARG A 2 -36.29 3.50 -2.49
C ARG A 2 -34.95 3.88 -3.14
N ARG A 3 -34.94 4.88 -4.03
CA ARG A 3 -33.74 5.26 -4.82
C ARG A 3 -32.57 5.71 -3.96
N ARG A 4 -32.85 6.36 -2.83
CA ARG A 4 -31.82 6.71 -1.83
C ARG A 4 -30.96 5.52 -1.40
N HIS A 5 -31.53 4.32 -1.25
CA HIS A 5 -30.76 3.12 -0.88
C HIS A 5 -30.05 2.52 -2.10
N LEU A 6 -30.66 2.61 -3.28
CA LEU A 6 -30.04 2.14 -4.52
C LEU A 6 -28.80 2.97 -4.89
N TYR A 7 -28.79 4.27 -4.65
CA TYR A 7 -27.60 5.11 -4.82
C TYR A 7 -26.49 4.74 -3.83
N VAL A 8 -26.83 4.52 -2.56
CA VAL A 8 -25.87 4.04 -1.57
C VAL A 8 -25.23 2.73 -2.03
N LEU A 9 -26.02 1.78 -2.53
CA LEU A 9 -25.51 0.49 -3.03
C LEU A 9 -24.62 0.67 -4.26
N ILE A 10 -25.05 1.45 -5.25
CA ILE A 10 -24.28 1.65 -6.50
C ILE A 10 -22.97 2.39 -6.23
N PHE A 11 -22.95 3.35 -5.30
CA PHE A 11 -21.74 4.12 -5.00
C PHE A 11 -20.91 3.56 -3.84
N ALA A 12 -21.35 2.47 -3.18
CA ALA A 12 -20.66 1.93 -2.01
C ALA A 12 -19.22 1.52 -2.32
N LEU A 13 -19.04 0.78 -3.41
CA LEU A 13 -17.74 0.27 -3.82
C LEU A 13 -16.78 1.39 -4.29
N PRO A 14 -17.13 2.28 -5.24
CA PRO A 14 -16.21 3.35 -5.62
C PRO A 14 -15.94 4.32 -4.45
N ALA A 15 -16.92 4.57 -3.58
CA ALA A 15 -16.70 5.37 -2.38
C ALA A 15 -15.70 4.71 -1.43
N PHE A 16 -15.79 3.38 -1.25
CA PHE A 16 -14.84 2.64 -0.42
C PHE A 16 -13.41 2.73 -1.00
N LEU A 17 -13.25 2.50 -2.30
CA LEU A 17 -11.95 2.59 -2.97
C LEU A 17 -11.36 4.00 -2.86
N LEU A 18 -12.19 5.04 -3.04
CA LEU A 18 -11.75 6.43 -2.90
C LEU A 18 -11.36 6.74 -1.45
N SER A 19 -12.08 6.22 -0.45
CA SER A 19 -11.73 6.36 0.97
C SER A 19 -10.43 5.66 1.35
N LEU A 20 -10.12 4.51 0.73
CA LEU A 20 -8.84 3.84 0.95
C LEU A 20 -7.68 4.71 0.44
N ILE A 21 -7.82 5.30 -0.75
CA ILE A 21 -6.82 6.23 -1.29
C ILE A 21 -6.68 7.45 -0.38
N GLY A 22 -7.80 8.10 -0.03
CA GLY A 22 -7.78 9.25 0.86
C GLY A 22 -7.18 8.94 2.23
N GLY A 23 -7.53 7.79 2.82
CA GLY A 23 -6.94 7.31 4.07
C GLY A 23 -5.45 7.06 3.95
N ALA A 24 -4.98 6.45 2.85
CA ALA A 24 -3.56 6.20 2.62
C ALA A 24 -2.77 7.51 2.47
N MET A 25 -3.34 8.52 1.82
CA MET A 25 -2.74 9.85 1.74
C MET A 25 -2.65 10.52 3.11
N LEU A 26 -3.71 10.44 3.92
CA LEU A 26 -3.70 10.94 5.30
C LEU A 26 -2.66 10.22 6.17
N LEU A 27 -2.56 8.90 6.04
CA LEU A 27 -1.57 8.10 6.75
C LEU A 27 -0.15 8.46 6.33
N GLY A 28 0.10 8.62 5.03
CA GLY A 28 1.39 9.05 4.50
C GLY A 28 1.78 10.44 5.01
N ALA A 29 0.83 11.39 5.01
CA ALA A 29 1.05 12.72 5.57
C ALA A 29 1.35 12.67 7.08
N ALA A 30 0.57 11.92 7.85
CA ALA A 30 0.78 11.76 9.29
C ALA A 30 2.12 11.12 9.62
N THR A 31 2.50 10.08 8.86
CA THR A 31 3.81 9.42 8.98
C THR A 31 4.93 10.41 8.65
N GLY A 32 4.79 11.18 7.56
CA GLY A 32 5.76 12.21 7.19
C GLY A 32 5.91 13.30 8.25
N VAL A 33 4.81 13.73 8.87
CA VAL A 33 4.84 14.71 9.97
C VAL A 33 5.54 14.13 11.20
N LEU A 34 5.20 12.91 11.60
CA LEU A 34 5.86 12.24 12.72
C LEU A 34 7.35 12.04 12.47
N TRP A 35 7.73 11.70 11.24
CA TRP A 35 9.13 11.57 10.84
C TRP A 35 9.85 12.92 10.90
N LEU A 36 9.33 13.95 10.22
CA LEU A 36 10.01 15.25 10.11
C LEU A 36 10.10 16.03 11.43
N PHE A 37 9.09 15.93 12.30
CA PHE A 37 8.95 16.85 13.43
C PHE A 37 9.00 16.19 14.80
N VAL A 38 8.86 14.87 14.90
CA VAL A 38 8.73 14.19 16.20
C VAL A 38 9.85 13.19 16.44
N PHE A 39 10.01 12.22 15.54
CA PHE A 39 10.89 11.07 15.78
C PHE A 39 12.18 11.10 14.95
N GLY A 40 12.13 11.62 13.72
CA GLY A 40 13.26 11.54 12.79
C GLY A 40 13.69 10.10 12.54
N ASP A 41 15.00 9.89 12.52
CA ASP A 41 15.65 8.58 12.32
C ASP A 41 15.79 7.76 13.62
N ASN A 42 15.29 8.27 14.76
CA ASN A 42 15.26 7.50 16.00
C ASN A 42 14.26 6.34 15.89
N PRO A 43 14.44 5.25 16.65
CA PRO A 43 13.47 4.16 16.68
C PRO A 43 12.10 4.65 17.17
N TRP A 44 11.05 4.33 16.40
CA TRP A 44 9.70 4.77 16.69
C TRP A 44 9.11 3.94 17.85
N PRO A 45 8.39 4.58 18.78
CA PRO A 45 7.72 3.84 19.84
C PRO A 45 6.63 2.93 19.26
N SER A 46 6.39 1.78 19.87
CA SER A 46 5.34 0.84 19.45
C SER A 46 3.94 1.47 19.40
N ALA A 47 3.71 2.48 20.25
CA ALA A 47 2.49 3.28 20.24
C ALA A 47 2.27 4.05 18.92
N ALA A 48 3.33 4.45 18.20
CA ALA A 48 3.21 5.19 16.94
C ALA A 48 2.54 4.32 15.85
N ASN A 49 2.92 3.05 15.75
CA ASN A 49 2.29 2.11 14.80
C ASN A 49 0.80 1.92 15.10
N THR A 50 0.46 1.80 16.39
CA THR A 50 -0.93 1.65 16.83
C THR A 50 -1.74 2.92 16.51
N LEU A 51 -1.18 4.09 16.80
CA LEU A 51 -1.81 5.38 16.54
C LEU A 51 -2.05 5.59 15.03
N LEU A 52 -1.03 5.34 14.21
CA LEU A 52 -1.11 5.47 12.75
C LEU A 52 -2.15 4.51 12.15
N THR A 53 -2.12 3.24 12.55
CA THR A 53 -3.10 2.25 12.09
C THR A 53 -4.51 2.62 12.49
N THR A 54 -4.72 3.05 13.74
CA THR A 54 -6.02 3.47 14.25
C THR A 54 -6.53 4.70 13.50
N THR A 55 -5.65 5.68 13.27
CA THR A 55 -5.97 6.91 12.53
C THR A 55 -6.35 6.60 11.09
N PHE A 56 -5.63 5.69 10.43
CA PHE A 56 -5.96 5.23 9.09
C PHE A 56 -7.35 4.58 9.04
N ILE A 57 -7.64 3.62 9.92
CA ILE A 57 -8.93 2.92 9.96
C ILE A 57 -10.07 3.92 10.19
N ILE A 58 -9.95 4.76 11.22
CA ILE A 58 -10.98 5.75 11.56
C ILE A 58 -11.16 6.76 10.43
N GLY A 59 -10.07 7.26 9.86
CA GLY A 59 -10.08 8.22 8.76
C GLY A 59 -10.74 7.66 7.50
N THR A 60 -10.37 6.44 7.09
CA THR A 60 -10.99 5.75 5.96
C THR A 60 -12.47 5.50 6.20
N LEU A 61 -12.86 5.03 7.39
CA LEU A 61 -14.26 4.80 7.72
C LEU A 61 -15.06 6.11 7.70
N ALA A 62 -14.54 7.19 8.27
CA ALA A 62 -15.17 8.50 8.28
C ALA A 62 -15.38 9.03 6.85
N LEU A 63 -14.34 8.95 6.00
CA LEU A 63 -14.43 9.33 4.58
C LEU A 63 -15.45 8.49 3.83
N TRP A 64 -15.52 7.19 4.12
CA TRP A 64 -16.47 6.30 3.46
C TRP A 64 -17.91 6.62 3.84
N LEU A 65 -18.20 6.74 5.14
CA LEU A 65 -19.52 7.10 5.64
C LEU A 65 -19.97 8.47 5.14
N ALA A 66 -19.07 9.45 5.08
CA ALA A 66 -19.38 10.78 4.52
C ALA A 66 -19.81 10.68 3.04
N GLN A 67 -19.10 9.89 2.23
CA GLN A 67 -19.46 9.68 0.83
C GLN A 67 -20.78 8.92 0.67
N LEU A 68 -21.05 7.91 1.51
CA LEU A 68 -22.35 7.23 1.51
C LEU A 68 -23.49 8.19 1.88
N ALA A 69 -23.27 9.10 2.82
CA ALA A 69 -24.25 10.13 3.17
C ALA A 69 -24.52 11.08 1.99
N ILE A 70 -23.48 11.48 1.24
CA ILE A 70 -23.61 12.26 0.00
C ILE A 70 -24.41 11.46 -1.05
N ALA A 71 -24.06 10.19 -1.28
CA ALA A 71 -24.77 9.33 -2.22
C ALA A 71 -26.25 9.17 -1.84
N TYR A 72 -26.56 9.03 -0.54
CA TYR A 72 -27.93 8.98 -0.04
C TYR A 72 -28.69 10.29 -0.30
N ALA A 73 -28.06 11.44 -0.03
CA ALA A 73 -28.65 12.75 -0.28
C ALA A 73 -28.95 12.96 -1.77
N ILE A 74 -28.00 12.61 -2.65
CA ILE A 74 -28.21 12.63 -4.11
C ILE A 74 -29.32 11.66 -4.51
N GLY A 75 -29.34 10.44 -3.97
CA GLY A 75 -30.38 9.47 -4.26
C GLY A 75 -31.78 9.95 -3.86
N LYS A 76 -31.88 10.70 -2.76
CA LYS A 76 -33.14 11.33 -2.29
C LYS A 76 -33.65 12.40 -3.28
N THR A 77 -32.78 13.22 -3.85
CA THR A 77 -33.21 14.23 -4.86
C THR A 77 -33.69 13.58 -6.16
N GLN A 78 -33.21 12.37 -6.46
CA GLN A 78 -33.55 11.62 -7.67
C GLN A 78 -34.85 10.82 -7.55
N GLU A 79 -35.51 10.80 -6.39
CA GLU A 79 -36.82 10.15 -6.19
C GLU A 79 -37.95 10.80 -7.01
N ARG A 80 -37.81 12.07 -7.38
CA ARG A 80 -38.79 12.80 -8.20
C ARG A 80 -38.78 12.42 -9.68
N ARG A 81 -37.78 11.66 -10.14
CA ARG A 81 -37.65 11.27 -11.55
C ARG A 81 -38.26 9.87 -11.78
N PRO A 82 -38.89 9.62 -12.94
CA PRO A 82 -39.55 8.33 -13.21
C PRO A 82 -38.57 7.17 -13.46
N SER A 83 -37.38 7.45 -14.01
CA SER A 83 -36.37 6.43 -14.36
C SER A 83 -35.02 6.64 -13.66
N LEU A 84 -34.26 5.56 -13.49
CA LEU A 84 -32.89 5.61 -12.95
C LEU A 84 -31.98 6.29 -13.99
N ASN A 85 -31.16 7.25 -13.53
CA ASN A 85 -30.25 7.93 -14.42
C ASN A 85 -29.09 6.99 -14.82
N ARG A 86 -29.10 6.53 -16.08
CA ARG A 86 -28.07 5.64 -16.64
C ARG A 86 -26.67 6.26 -16.56
N THR A 87 -26.57 7.59 -16.65
CA THR A 87 -25.29 8.31 -16.53
C THR A 87 -24.65 8.10 -15.15
N HIS A 88 -25.44 8.07 -14.07
CA HIS A 88 -24.90 7.86 -12.73
C HIS A 88 -24.43 6.41 -12.52
N VAL A 89 -25.14 5.46 -13.12
CA VAL A 89 -24.73 4.04 -13.11
C VAL A 89 -23.40 3.88 -13.86
N ALA A 90 -23.32 4.43 -15.08
CA ALA A 90 -22.09 4.40 -15.88
C ALA A 90 -20.92 5.10 -15.17
N ALA A 91 -21.19 6.24 -14.52
CA ALA A 91 -20.18 6.96 -13.73
C ALA A 91 -19.68 6.13 -12.55
N SER A 92 -20.55 5.43 -11.82
CA SER A 92 -20.13 4.55 -10.72
C SER A 92 -19.28 3.38 -11.22
N VAL A 93 -19.70 2.70 -12.29
CA VAL A 93 -18.95 1.60 -12.88
C VAL A 93 -17.58 2.09 -13.38
N GLY A 94 -17.55 3.21 -14.10
CA GLY A 94 -16.33 3.83 -14.58
C GLY A 94 -15.38 4.23 -13.45
N ALA A 95 -15.90 4.85 -12.39
CA ALA A 95 -15.12 5.21 -11.21
C ALA A 95 -14.55 3.97 -10.51
N THR A 96 -15.35 2.91 -10.39
CA THR A 96 -14.90 1.65 -9.78
C THR A 96 -13.74 1.04 -10.56
N ILE A 97 -13.87 0.93 -11.89
CA ILE A 97 -12.83 0.38 -12.76
C ILE A 97 -11.57 1.24 -12.69
N ALA A 98 -11.71 2.57 -12.78
CA ALA A 98 -10.58 3.50 -12.73
C ALA A 98 -9.83 3.42 -11.40
N LEU A 99 -10.54 3.45 -10.27
CA LEU A 99 -9.93 3.40 -8.94
C LEU A 99 -9.31 2.03 -8.65
N ALA A 100 -9.98 0.93 -9.02
CA ALA A 100 -9.43 -0.41 -8.88
C ALA A 100 -8.19 -0.60 -9.75
N GLY A 101 -8.21 -0.12 -11.00
CA GLY A 101 -7.06 -0.14 -11.89
C GLY A 101 -5.89 0.67 -11.34
N LEU A 102 -6.15 1.86 -10.78
CA LEU A 102 -5.12 2.67 -10.13
C LEU A 102 -4.47 1.92 -8.96
N ILE A 103 -5.27 1.32 -8.08
CA ILE A 103 -4.76 0.54 -6.94
C ILE A 103 -3.95 -0.66 -7.45
N ALA A 104 -4.46 -1.39 -8.44
CA ALA A 104 -3.78 -2.56 -9.01
C ALA A 104 -2.43 -2.20 -9.62
N VAL A 105 -2.34 -1.12 -10.42
CA VAL A 105 -1.08 -0.65 -11.01
C VAL A 105 -0.05 -0.31 -9.93
N ARG A 106 -0.48 0.32 -8.83
CA ARG A 106 0.42 0.66 -7.73
C ARG A 106 0.88 -0.57 -6.95
N VAL A 107 -0.02 -1.48 -6.60
CA VAL A 107 0.31 -2.70 -5.87
C VAL A 107 1.21 -3.62 -6.70
N LEU A 108 0.89 -3.82 -7.98
CA LEU A 108 1.70 -4.64 -8.89
C LEU A 108 3.06 -3.99 -9.18
N GLY A 109 3.13 -2.67 -9.27
CA GLY A 109 4.39 -1.93 -9.43
C GLY A 109 5.33 -2.05 -8.23
N ILE A 110 4.80 -2.15 -7.00
CA ILE A 110 5.63 -2.36 -5.79
C ILE A 110 6.26 -3.77 -5.81
N GLY A 111 5.53 -4.78 -6.30
CA GLY A 111 6.03 -6.15 -6.40
C GLY A 111 7.05 -6.36 -7.53
N SER A 112 6.94 -5.63 -8.64
CA SER A 112 7.88 -5.73 -9.76
C SER A 112 9.15 -4.88 -9.57
N ALA A 113 9.09 -3.81 -8.74
CA ALA A 113 10.27 -3.04 -8.34
C ALA A 113 11.16 -3.78 -7.33
N ALA A 114 10.63 -4.79 -6.64
CA ALA A 114 11.42 -5.79 -5.92
C ALA A 114 11.97 -6.83 -6.91
N ALA A 115 12.72 -6.39 -7.92
CA ALA A 115 13.68 -7.28 -8.56
C ALA A 115 14.57 -7.83 -7.44
N ARG A 116 14.71 -9.16 -7.31
CA ARG A 116 15.58 -9.78 -6.31
C ARG A 116 16.92 -9.06 -6.37
N THR A 117 17.23 -8.28 -5.35
CA THR A 117 18.48 -7.55 -5.30
C THR A 117 19.61 -8.56 -5.18
N ASP A 118 20.80 -8.24 -5.68
CA ASP A 118 21.97 -9.12 -5.57
C ASP A 118 22.21 -9.55 -4.10
N THR A 119 21.81 -8.72 -3.12
CA THR A 119 21.82 -9.03 -1.68
C THR A 119 20.89 -10.19 -1.32
N MET A 120 19.68 -10.24 -1.88
CA MET A 120 18.74 -11.36 -1.66
C MET A 120 19.24 -12.63 -2.34
N ILE A 121 19.82 -12.52 -3.54
CA ILE A 121 20.39 -13.68 -4.25
C ILE A 121 21.56 -14.26 -3.43
N CYS A 122 22.43 -13.39 -2.90
CA CYS A 122 23.53 -13.80 -2.04
C CYS A 122 23.03 -14.45 -0.74
N ALA A 123 22.03 -13.86 -0.09
CA ALA A 123 21.43 -14.40 1.13
C ALA A 123 20.81 -15.78 0.90
N ASP A 124 20.02 -15.96 -0.16
CA ASP A 124 19.40 -17.24 -0.51
C ASP A 124 20.47 -18.30 -0.80
N HIS A 125 21.54 -17.95 -1.52
CA HIS A 125 22.64 -18.85 -1.85
C HIS A 125 23.41 -19.33 -0.62
N CYS A 126 23.73 -18.42 0.30
CA CYS A 126 24.42 -18.77 1.54
C CYS A 126 23.54 -19.61 2.47
N LEU A 127 22.26 -19.26 2.61
CA LEU A 127 21.30 -20.03 3.42
C LEU A 127 21.11 -21.45 2.86
N ALA A 128 21.02 -21.61 1.54
CA ALA A 128 20.89 -22.92 0.91
C ALA A 128 22.08 -23.85 1.17
N ARG A 129 23.25 -23.29 1.49
CA ARG A 129 24.48 -24.03 1.81
C ARG A 129 24.73 -24.17 3.32
N GLY A 130 23.78 -23.74 4.17
CA GLY A 130 23.85 -23.89 5.62
C GLY A 130 24.64 -22.80 6.34
N PHE A 131 24.93 -21.68 5.67
CA PHE A 131 25.57 -20.52 6.29
C PHE A 131 24.53 -19.64 7.00
N SER A 132 24.95 -18.97 8.08
CA SER A 132 24.06 -18.18 8.94
C SER A 132 23.93 -16.71 8.51
N ALA A 133 24.87 -16.21 7.70
CA ALA A 133 24.80 -14.86 7.17
C ALA A 133 25.49 -14.73 5.81
N SER A 134 25.22 -13.62 5.13
CA SER A 134 25.79 -13.27 3.83
C SER A 134 26.18 -11.79 3.80
N GLY A 135 27.25 -11.45 3.09
CA GLY A 135 27.72 -10.09 2.86
C GLY A 135 28.07 -9.90 1.39
N MET A 136 28.08 -8.65 0.95
CA MET A 136 28.61 -8.28 -0.37
C MET A 136 29.50 -7.06 -0.24
N ALA A 137 30.47 -6.95 -1.14
CA ALA A 137 31.35 -5.79 -1.20
C ALA A 137 30.57 -4.48 -1.47
N PRO A 138 31.10 -3.32 -1.05
CA PRO A 138 30.50 -2.02 -1.35
C PRO A 138 30.31 -1.84 -2.86
N ARG A 139 29.17 -1.27 -3.27
CA ARG A 139 28.78 -1.10 -4.69
C ARG A 139 29.82 -0.37 -5.54
N ASP A 140 30.66 0.46 -4.93
CA ASP A 140 31.68 1.25 -5.62
C ASP A 140 32.99 0.47 -5.91
N SER A 141 33.13 -0.75 -5.38
CA SER A 141 34.33 -1.57 -5.57
C SER A 141 34.40 -2.27 -6.93
N GLY A 142 33.30 -2.32 -7.69
CA GLY A 142 33.20 -3.06 -8.95
C GLY A 142 33.19 -4.59 -8.79
N ASP A 143 33.46 -5.10 -7.59
CA ASP A 143 33.44 -6.53 -7.27
C ASP A 143 32.04 -6.96 -6.82
N HIS A 144 31.38 -7.74 -7.67
CA HIS A 144 30.11 -8.40 -7.36
C HIS A 144 30.37 -9.75 -6.70
N THR A 145 30.97 -9.73 -5.51
CA THR A 145 31.27 -10.93 -4.73
C THR A 145 30.30 -11.10 -3.57
N CYS A 146 29.81 -12.33 -3.42
CA CYS A 146 28.96 -12.77 -2.32
C CYS A 146 29.80 -13.56 -1.32
N THR A 147 29.83 -13.08 -0.09
CA THR A 147 30.56 -13.67 1.03
C THR A 147 29.59 -14.35 1.98
N CYS A 148 29.78 -15.64 2.25
CA CYS A 148 29.01 -16.38 3.23
C CYS A 148 29.77 -16.49 4.56
N TYR A 149 29.06 -16.28 5.66
CA TYR A 149 29.61 -16.37 7.01
C TYR A 149 29.09 -17.60 7.77
N ASP A 150 29.98 -18.23 8.53
CA ASP A 150 29.63 -19.33 9.41
C ASP A 150 28.88 -18.86 10.68
N ALA A 151 28.50 -19.82 11.53
CA ALA A 151 27.78 -19.58 12.79
C ALA A 151 28.57 -18.71 13.80
N GLN A 152 29.87 -18.53 13.59
CA GLN A 152 30.74 -17.70 14.43
C GLN A 152 30.96 -16.31 13.82
N GLY A 153 30.36 -16.03 12.66
CA GLY A 153 30.49 -14.78 11.93
C GLY A 153 31.81 -14.66 11.16
N GLN A 154 32.52 -15.77 10.94
CA GLN A 154 33.75 -15.76 10.15
C GLN A 154 33.45 -16.00 8.68
N GLU A 155 34.20 -15.31 7.82
CA GLU A 155 34.13 -15.49 6.38
C GLU A 155 34.56 -16.91 6.01
N SER A 156 33.65 -17.69 5.45
CA SER A 156 33.90 -19.08 5.08
C SER A 156 34.13 -19.25 3.59
N VAL A 157 33.30 -18.61 2.76
CA VAL A 157 33.35 -18.76 1.30
C VAL A 157 32.93 -17.45 0.62
N SER A 158 33.75 -16.98 -0.32
CA SER A 158 33.41 -15.86 -1.22
C SER A 158 33.25 -16.36 -2.66
N VAL A 159 32.11 -16.08 -3.27
CA VAL A 159 31.73 -16.53 -4.62
C VAL A 159 31.37 -15.32 -5.48
N PRO A 160 31.87 -15.20 -6.73
CA PRO A 160 31.39 -14.17 -7.64
C PRO A 160 29.91 -14.43 -8.00
N ILE A 161 29.08 -13.38 -7.97
CA ILE A 161 27.73 -13.41 -8.51
C ILE A 161 27.84 -13.04 -9.99
N GLU A 162 27.79 -14.04 -10.87
CA GLU A 162 27.58 -13.80 -12.29
C GLU A 162 26.12 -13.39 -12.52
N ARG A 163 25.92 -12.31 -13.27
CA ARG A 163 24.60 -11.87 -13.74
C ARG A 163 24.06 -12.78 -14.83
#